data_AF-A0A523UVU9-F1
#
_entry.id   AF-A0A523UVU9-F1
#
_cell.length_a   1.000
_cell.length_b   1.000
_cell.length_c   1.000
_cell.angle_alpha   90.00
_cell.angle_beta   90.00
_cell.angle_gamma   90.00
#
_symmetry.space_group_name_H-M   'P 1'
#
loop_
_entity.id
_entity.type
_entity.pdbx_description
1 polymer ?
#
loop_
_entity_poly.entity_id
_entity_poly.type
_entity_poly.pdbx_seq_one_letter_code
_entity_poly.pdbx_strand_id
1 'polypeptide(L)' 'MDIALIIVLAVFGTAFGSFLNVCIDRLPVGKSILHPPSHCDSCQHRLSPVDLVPVFSYLWLRRRCRYC' A
#
# COMPACT_ATOMS: atom_id res chain seq x y z
N MET A 1 1.37 2.29 29.94
CA MET A 1 0.15 2.20 29.10
C MET A 1 0.39 2.80 27.72
N ASP A 2 1.66 2.84 27.28
CA ASP A 2 2.13 3.72 26.20
C ASP A 2 2.44 2.91 24.94
N ILE A 3 2.91 1.67 25.11
CA ILE A 3 3.27 0.78 24.00
C ILE A 3 2.04 0.42 23.16
N ALA A 4 0.91 0.10 23.79
CA ALA A 4 -0.32 -0.21 23.07
C ALA A 4 -0.81 0.99 22.23
N LEU A 5 -0.75 2.20 22.80
CA LEU A 5 -1.10 3.43 22.09
C LEU A 5 -0.17 3.68 20.90
N ILE A 6 1.14 3.49 21.08
CA ILE A 6 2.14 3.64 20.00
C ILE A 6 1.88 2.64 18.87
N ILE A 7 1.59 1.37 19.19
CA ILE A 7 1.29 0.34 18.19
C ILE A 7 0.05 0.73 17.39
N VAL A 8 -1.01 1.18 18.07
CA VAL A 8 -2.24 1.63 17.40
C VAL A 8 -1.95 2.81 16.47
N LEU A 9 -1.25 3.85 16.95
CA LEU A 9 -0.87 4.99 16.11
C LEU A 9 -0.01 4.57 14.90
N ALA A 10 0.93 3.65 15.08
CA ALA A 10 1.80 3.17 14.01
C ALA A 10 1.01 2.39 12.93
N VAL A 11 0.10 1.52 13.34
CA VAL A 11 -0.77 0.77 12.40
C VAL A 11 -1.69 1.72 11.64
N PHE A 12 -2.32 2.68 12.33
CA PHE A 12 -3.17 3.68 11.68
C PHE A 12 -2.36 4.58 10.76
N GLY A 13 -1.18 5.05 11.19
CA GLY A 13 -0.31 5.92 10.40
C GLY A 13 0.17 5.25 9.11
N THR A 14 0.53 3.97 9.17
CA THR A 14 0.93 3.21 7.98
C THR A 14 -0.24 2.94 7.04
N ALA A 15 -1.44 2.65 7.57
CA ALA A 15 -2.65 2.49 6.76
C ALA A 15 -3.04 3.80 6.04
N PHE A 16 -3.06 4.93 6.77
CA PHE A 16 -3.34 6.25 6.20
C PHE A 16 -2.28 6.67 5.19
N GLY A 17 -1.00 6.47 5.48
CA GLY A 17 0.10 6.75 4.55
C GLY A 17 -0.03 5.96 3.25
N SER A 18 -0.37 4.67 3.35
CA SER A 18 -0.61 3.82 2.17
C SER A 18 -1.79 4.32 1.32
N PHE A 19 -2.88 4.75 1.95
CA PHE A 19 -4.05 5.28 1.25
C PHE A 19 -3.74 6.63 0.57
N LEU A 20 -3.09 7.55 1.29
CA LEU A 20 -2.68 8.85 0.76
C LEU A 20 -1.74 8.71 -0.43
N ASN A 21 -0.87 7.70 -0.44
CA ASN A 21 0.00 7.43 -1.59
C ASN A 21 -0.81 7.12 -2.86
N VAL A 22 -1.89 6.35 -2.75
CA VAL A 22 -2.81 6.10 -3.88
C VAL A 22 -3.52 7.39 -4.31
N CYS A 23 -3.92 8.23 -3.35
CA CYS A 23 -4.56 9.50 -3.66
C CYS A 23 -3.63 10.46 -4.41
N ILE A 24 -2.38 10.58 -3.97
CA ILE A 24 -1.36 11.43 -4.62
C ILE A 24 -1.08 10.98 -6.05
N ASP A 25 -1.05 9.67 -6.30
CA ASP A 25 -0.85 9.12 -7.64
C ASP A 25 -2.05 9.34 -8.57
N ARG A 26 -3.29 9.19 -8.05
CA ARG A 26 -4.50 9.10 -8.90
C ARG A 26 -5.33 10.37 -9.01
N LEU A 27 -5.43 11.18 -7.94
CA LEU A 27 -6.23 12.41 -7.95
C LEU A 27 -5.75 13.44 -8.99
N PRO A 28 -4.44 13.73 -9.12
CA PRO A 28 -3.97 14.76 -10.06
C PRO A 28 -4.29 14.47 -11.53
N VAL A 29 -4.41 13.19 -11.86
CA VAL A 29 -4.73 12.69 -13.21
C VAL A 29 -6.19 12.30 -13.39
N GLY A 30 -7.05 12.56 -12.39
CA GLY A 30 -8.48 12.26 -12.44
C GLY A 30 -8.83 10.76 -12.50
N LYS A 31 -7.90 9.88 -12.09
CA LYS A 31 -8.13 8.42 -12.06
C LYS A 31 -8.95 8.04 -10.83
N SER A 32 -9.76 6.99 -10.96
CA SER A 32 -10.53 6.46 -9.83
C SER A 32 -9.60 5.81 -8.80
N ILE A 33 -9.87 6.08 -7.51
CA ILE A 33 -9.13 5.51 -6.38
C ILE A 33 -9.46 4.02 -6.22
N LEU A 34 -10.69 3.63 -6.56
CA LEU A 34 -11.23 2.29 -6.38
C LEU A 34 -10.93 1.35 -7.56
N HIS A 35 -10.88 1.90 -8.78
CA HIS A 35 -10.73 1.10 -10.00
C HIS A 35 -9.82 1.79 -11.02
N PRO A 36 -8.90 1.07 -11.68
CA PRO A 36 -8.56 -0.33 -11.48
C PRO A 36 -7.86 -0.60 -10.13
N PRO A 37 -7.91 -1.85 -9.62
CA PRO A 37 -7.20 -2.24 -8.43
C PRO A 37 -5.67 -2.09 -8.60
N SER A 38 -4.95 -2.11 -7.49
CA SER A 38 -3.49 -2.06 -7.48
C SER A 38 -2.89 -3.16 -8.35
N HIS A 39 -1.99 -2.78 -9.26
CA HIS A 39 -1.25 -3.68 -10.15
C HIS A 39 0.23 -3.38 -10.08
N CYS A 40 1.06 -4.35 -10.43
CA CYS A 40 2.51 -4.14 -10.49
C CYS A 40 2.88 -3.36 -11.76
N ASP A 41 3.66 -2.30 -11.63
CA ASP A 41 4.09 -1.51 -12.79
C ASP A 41 4.93 -2.30 -13.80
N SER A 42 5.69 -3.31 -13.34
CA SER A 42 6.59 -4.09 -14.20
C SER A 42 5.91 -5.23 -14.95
N CYS A 43 5.04 -6.01 -14.31
CA CYS A 43 4.42 -7.18 -14.93
C CYS A 43 2.91 -7.02 -15.16
N GLN A 44 2.32 -5.90 -14.72
CA GLN A 44 0.89 -5.59 -14.81
C GLN A 44 -0.02 -6.62 -14.11
N HIS A 45 0.55 -7.51 -13.28
CA HIS A 45 -0.21 -8.46 -12.49
C HIS A 45 -0.99 -7.73 -11.39
N ARG A 46 -2.24 -8.11 -11.20
CA ARG A 46 -3.10 -7.59 -10.13
C ARG A 46 -2.58 -8.06 -8.78
N LEU A 47 -2.23 -7.12 -7.89
CA LEU A 47 -1.72 -7.47 -6.57
C LEU A 47 -2.86 -7.94 -5.65
N SER A 48 -2.55 -8.95 -4.85
CA SER A 48 -3.46 -9.41 -3.80
C SER A 48 -3.41 -8.46 -2.58
N PRO A 49 -4.43 -8.45 -1.71
CA PRO A 49 -4.40 -7.67 -0.47
C PRO A 49 -3.17 -7.96 0.40
N VAL A 50 -2.65 -9.19 0.34
CA VAL A 50 -1.45 -9.61 1.08
C VAL A 50 -0.19 -8.91 0.56
N ASP A 51 -0.12 -8.64 -0.73
CA ASP A 51 1.00 -7.91 -1.33
C ASP A 51 0.96 -6.40 -1.00
N LEU A 52 -0.21 -5.90 -0.60
CA LEU A 52 -0.48 -4.50 -0.28
C LEU A 52 -0.31 -4.18 1.21
N VAL A 53 0.04 -5.15 2.06
CA VAL A 53 0.25 -4.90 3.50
C VAL A 53 1.42 -3.91 3.69
N PRO A 54 1.16 -2.72 4.28
CA PRO A 54 2.18 -1.69 4.45
C PRO A 54 3.38 -2.20 5.24
N VAL A 55 4.57 -1.71 4.88
CA VAL A 55 5.87 -1.99 5.54
C VAL A 55 6.34 -3.44 5.40
N PHE A 56 5.54 -4.43 5.82
CA PHE A 56 5.92 -5.84 5.80
C PHE A 56 6.11 -6.37 4.38
N SER A 57 5.13 -6.18 3.48
CA SER A 57 5.25 -6.69 2.11
C SER A 57 6.34 -5.96 1.33
N TYR A 58 6.54 -4.67 1.59
CA TYR A 58 7.62 -3.89 0.99
C TYR A 58 9.02 -4.39 1.37
N LEU A 59 9.24 -4.65 2.66
CA LEU A 59 10.52 -5.16 3.18
C LEU A 59 10.77 -6.59 2.71
N TRP A 60 9.75 -7.44 2.74
CA TRP A 60 9.87 -8.85 2.34
C TRP A 60 10.11 -9.00 0.84
N LEU A 61 9.36 -8.26 0.02
CA LEU A 61 9.42 -8.35 -1.44
C LEU A 61 10.47 -7.42 -2.06
N ARG A 62 11.20 -6.65 -1.24
CA ARG A 62 12.26 -5.72 -1.68
C ARG A 62 11.83 -4.80 -2.82
N ARG A 63 10.64 -4.22 -2.68
CA ARG A 63 9.98 -3.36 -3.71
C ARG A 63 9.59 -4.08 -5.01
N ARG A 64 9.53 -5.41 -5.03
CA ARG A 64 9.04 -6.20 -6.18
C ARG A 64 7.68 -6.80 -5.90
N CYS A 65 6.99 -7.23 -6.96
CA CYS A 65 5.78 -8.05 -6.81
C CYS A 65 6.16 -9.50 -6.49
N ARG A 66 5.30 -10.34 -5.89
CA ARG A 66 5.61 -11.77 -5.65
C ARG A 66 5.80 -12.61 -6.92
N TYR A 67 5.30 -12.09 -8.03
CA TYR A 67 5.30 -12.72 -9.34
C TYR A 67 6.46 -12.20 -10.21
N CYS A 68 7.32 -11.37 -9.60
CA CYS A 68 8.51 -10.68 -10.08
C CYS A 68 9.60 -10.81 -8.99
#